data_AF-A0A2P8C6C6-F1
#
_entry.id   AF-A0A2P8C6C6-F1
#
_cell.length_a   1.000
_cell.length_b   1.000
_cell.length_c   1.000
_cell.angle_alpha   90.00
_cell.angle_beta   90.00
_cell.angle_gamma   90.00
#
_symmetry.space_group_name_H-M   'P 1'
#
loop_
_entity.id
_entity.type
_entity.pdbx_description
1 polymer ?
#
loop_
_entity_poly.entity_id
_entity_poly.type
_entity_poly.pdbx_seq_one_letter_code
_entity_poly.pdbx_strand_id
1 'polypeptide(L)'
;MTNKRTFKMMLLFVAILATFSSCQKDEVSLRTGTLKATFTVGTGVLPGFDYTIYLADNTSTELAGLDASMDQGVLTVKNLNPGNYYLEYRYKVGDTYRSGKVLFQIHSGQTTEISKQI
;
A
#
# COMPACT_ATOMS: atom_id res chain seq x y z
N MET A 1 8.29 81.52 -21.09
CA MET A 1 9.51 80.75 -21.41
C MET A 1 9.57 79.51 -20.54
N THR A 2 9.35 78.37 -21.20
CA THR A 2 9.92 77.02 -21.00
C THR A 2 10.64 76.73 -19.67
N ASN A 3 10.19 75.73 -18.92
CA ASN A 3 10.83 74.40 -18.85
C ASN A 3 10.07 73.44 -17.90
N LYS A 4 9.29 72.50 -18.46
CA LYS A 4 8.82 71.30 -17.73
C LYS A 4 9.95 70.28 -17.75
N ARG A 5 10.84 70.32 -16.75
CA ARG A 5 11.85 69.28 -16.56
C ARG A 5 11.18 68.04 -15.95
N THR A 6 10.97 67.07 -16.83
CA THR A 6 10.94 65.64 -16.56
C THR A 6 11.94 65.23 -15.49
N PHE A 7 11.45 64.66 -14.39
CA PHE A 7 12.25 63.77 -13.54
C PHE A 7 11.37 62.58 -13.14
N LYS A 8 11.11 61.74 -14.14
CA LYS A 8 10.55 60.40 -13.95
C LYS A 8 11.74 59.52 -13.54
N MET A 9 12.05 59.49 -12.25
CA MET A 9 13.16 58.70 -11.75
C MET A 9 12.76 58.00 -10.46
N MET A 10 12.88 56.67 -10.55
CA MET A 10 13.09 55.74 -9.44
C MET A 10 11.84 55.29 -8.69
N LEU A 11 11.25 54.19 -9.16
CA LEU A 11 10.75 53.14 -8.27
C LEU A 11 11.17 51.78 -8.85
N LEU A 12 12.36 51.35 -8.43
CA LEU A 12 12.86 50.00 -8.63
C LEU A 12 12.21 49.12 -7.53
N PHE A 13 11.11 48.43 -7.84
CA PHE A 13 10.61 47.35 -6.99
C PHE A 13 10.95 46.02 -7.64
N VAL A 14 12.07 45.46 -7.17
CA VAL A 14 12.38 44.04 -7.27
C VAL A 14 11.34 43.28 -6.44
N ALA A 15 10.54 42.44 -7.09
CA ALA A 15 9.89 41.29 -6.46
C ALA A 15 9.61 40.24 -7.54
N ILE A 16 10.66 39.50 -7.88
CA ILE A 16 10.53 38.10 -8.28
C ILE A 16 9.89 37.40 -7.08
N LEU A 17 8.68 36.85 -7.20
CA LEU A 17 8.06 35.82 -6.36
C LEU A 17 6.59 35.73 -6.79
N ALA A 18 5.99 34.61 -7.15
CA ALA A 18 6.45 33.24 -7.23
C ALA A 18 5.73 32.65 -8.46
N THR A 19 6.40 31.72 -9.14
CA THR A 19 5.76 30.75 -10.01
C THR A 19 4.45 30.31 -9.38
N PHE A 20 3.32 30.64 -10.01
CA PHE A 20 2.02 30.12 -9.60
C PHE A 20 2.12 28.60 -9.65
N SER A 21 2.26 28.02 -8.47
CA SER A 21 1.80 26.71 -8.06
C SER A 21 1.57 25.74 -9.22
N SER A 22 2.65 25.30 -9.87
CA SER A 22 2.63 23.99 -10.52
C SER A 22 2.78 22.94 -9.43
N CYS A 23 1.83 22.91 -8.49
CA CYS A 23 1.44 21.63 -7.93
C CYS A 23 0.76 20.91 -9.10
N GLN A 24 1.57 20.26 -9.95
CA GLN A 24 1.10 19.08 -10.63
C GLN A 24 0.63 18.19 -9.49
N LYS A 25 -0.68 18.18 -9.27
CA LYS A 25 -1.32 17.17 -8.46
C LYS A 25 -1.06 15.90 -9.25
N ASP A 26 0.04 15.24 -8.93
CA ASP A 26 0.39 13.97 -9.53
C ASP A 26 -0.84 13.09 -9.35
N GLU A 27 -1.56 12.87 -10.45
CA GLU A 27 -2.66 11.93 -10.46
C GLU A 27 -2.01 10.56 -10.28
N VAL A 28 -1.86 10.16 -9.01
CA VAL A 28 -1.45 8.81 -8.66
C VAL A 28 -2.57 7.92 -9.14
N SER A 29 -2.39 7.34 -10.33
CA SER A 29 -3.21 6.24 -10.82
C SER A 29 -3.05 5.09 -9.83
N LEU A 30 -4.03 4.94 -8.92
CA LEU A 30 -4.02 3.89 -7.91
C LEU A 30 -4.17 2.55 -8.62
N ARG A 31 -3.07 1.80 -8.69
CA ARG A 31 -3.04 0.42 -9.16
C ARG A 31 -3.25 -0.49 -7.96
N THR A 32 -3.94 -1.59 -8.18
CA THR A 32 -4.02 -2.65 -7.17
C THR A 32 -2.65 -3.29 -6.97
N GLY A 33 -2.39 -3.79 -5.76
CA GLY A 33 -1.21 -4.58 -5.44
C GLY A 33 -1.51 -6.07 -5.31
N THR A 34 -0.47 -6.82 -4.98
CA THR A 34 -0.50 -8.28 -4.78
C THR A 34 0.09 -8.63 -3.42
N LEU A 35 -0.51 -9.57 -2.70
CA LEU A 35 0.08 -10.24 -1.56
C LEU A 35 0.72 -11.55 -2.00
N LYS A 36 1.92 -11.84 -1.52
CA LYS A 36 2.51 -13.18 -1.48
C LYS A 36 2.86 -13.54 -0.05
N ALA A 37 2.31 -14.62 0.49
CA ALA A 37 2.56 -15.06 1.86
C ALA A 37 3.05 -16.51 1.89
N THR A 38 4.17 -16.72 2.58
CA THR A 38 4.81 -18.02 2.75
C THR A 38 4.99 -18.30 4.24
N PHE A 39 4.45 -19.42 4.72
CA PHE A 39 4.62 -19.83 6.11
C PHE A 39 5.49 -21.08 6.21
N THR A 40 6.31 -21.15 7.25
CA THR A 40 7.19 -22.29 7.51
C THR A 40 6.89 -22.93 8.86
N VAL A 41 6.94 -24.27 8.92
CA VAL A 41 6.81 -25.07 10.14
C VAL A 41 8.06 -25.94 10.25
N GLY A 42 8.83 -25.78 11.33
CA GLY A 42 10.13 -26.42 11.45
C GLY A 42 11.09 -25.95 10.35
N THR A 43 11.58 -26.89 9.52
CA THR A 43 12.46 -26.60 8.37
C THR A 43 11.72 -26.57 7.03
N GLY A 44 10.41 -26.86 7.01
CA GLY A 44 9.62 -26.97 5.79
C GLY A 44 8.66 -25.80 5.58
N VAL A 45 8.24 -25.60 4.33
CA VAL A 45 7.12 -24.70 3.98
C VAL A 45 5.80 -25.41 4.31
N LEU A 46 4.86 -24.67 4.87
CA LEU A 46 3.49 -25.16 5.08
C LEU A 46 2.77 -25.20 3.73
N PRO A 47 2.35 -26.38 3.23
CA PRO A 47 1.83 -26.52 1.87
C PRO A 47 0.47 -25.86 1.66
N GLY A 48 -0.26 -25.58 2.74
CA GLY A 48 -1.55 -24.88 2.70
C GLY A 48 -2.09 -24.59 4.09
N PHE A 49 -2.99 -23.62 4.16
CA PHE A 49 -3.69 -23.20 5.36
C PHE A 49 -5.01 -22.52 4.96
N ASP A 50 -6.01 -22.63 5.82
CA ASP A 50 -7.23 -21.85 5.68
C ASP A 50 -6.91 -20.39 6.00
N TYR A 51 -7.52 -19.46 5.27
CA TYR A 51 -7.27 -18.04 5.46
C TYR A 51 -8.52 -17.18 5.26
N THR A 52 -8.50 -16.03 5.92
CA THR A 52 -9.45 -14.93 5.74
C THR A 52 -8.69 -13.61 5.75
N ILE A 53 -9.01 -12.71 4.83
CA ILE A 53 -8.41 -11.37 4.76
C ILE A 53 -9.45 -10.33 5.16
N TYR A 54 -9.05 -9.42 6.05
CA TYR A 54 -9.86 -8.31 6.52
C TYR A 54 -9.17 -6.99 6.23
N LEU A 55 -9.94 -5.93 6.03
CA LEU A 55 -9.42 -4.57 6.13
C LEU A 55 -8.94 -4.32 7.56
N ALA A 56 -7.73 -3.79 7.74
CA ALA A 56 -7.22 -3.36 9.04
C ALA A 56 -7.70 -1.93 9.36
N ASP A 57 -9.01 -1.74 9.27
CA ASP A 57 -9.70 -0.55 9.71
C ASP A 57 -10.49 -0.84 11.00
N ASN A 58 -11.19 0.17 11.53
CA ASN A 58 -12.00 0.01 12.74
C ASN A 58 -13.24 -0.89 12.56
N THR A 59 -13.50 -1.39 11.34
CA THR A 59 -14.64 -2.25 11.03
C THR A 59 -14.23 -3.71 10.90
N SER A 60 -12.96 -4.00 10.59
CA SER A 60 -12.44 -5.35 10.35
C SER A 60 -13.29 -6.14 9.35
N THR A 61 -13.72 -5.46 8.27
CA THR A 61 -14.58 -6.05 7.25
C THR A 61 -13.83 -7.15 6.47
N GLU A 62 -14.41 -8.34 6.39
CA GLU A 62 -13.90 -9.47 5.60
C GLU A 62 -14.02 -9.17 4.10
N LEU A 63 -12.99 -9.51 3.33
CA LEU A 63 -13.00 -9.40 1.87
C LEU A 63 -13.51 -10.70 1.24
N ALA A 64 -14.54 -10.58 0.41
CA ALA A 64 -15.06 -11.67 -0.41
C ALA A 64 -14.57 -11.55 -1.87
N GLY A 65 -14.60 -12.66 -2.62
CA GLY A 65 -14.32 -12.67 -4.06
C GLY A 65 -12.86 -12.39 -4.44
N LEU A 66 -11.93 -12.74 -3.54
CA LEU A 66 -10.50 -12.56 -3.77
C LEU A 66 -9.98 -13.41 -4.93
N ASP A 67 -9.16 -12.83 -5.80
CA ASP A 67 -8.35 -13.57 -6.78
C ASP A 67 -7.14 -14.14 -6.05
N ALA A 68 -7.31 -15.34 -5.51
CA ALA A 68 -6.34 -15.99 -4.65
C ALA A 68 -6.00 -17.41 -5.10
N SER A 69 -4.73 -17.77 -4.98
CA SER A 69 -4.20 -19.09 -5.32
C SER A 69 -3.18 -19.53 -4.28
N MET A 70 -3.19 -20.83 -3.94
CA MET A 70 -2.15 -21.47 -3.14
C MET A 70 -1.34 -22.38 -4.04
N ASP A 71 -0.05 -22.08 -4.23
CA ASP A 71 0.86 -22.93 -5.00
C ASP A 71 2.18 -23.10 -4.27
N GLN A 72 2.65 -24.34 -4.16
CA GLN A 72 3.90 -24.70 -3.48
C GLN A 72 4.11 -24.04 -2.10
N GLY A 73 3.04 -23.84 -1.33
CA GLY A 73 3.07 -23.21 0.00
C GLY A 73 3.17 -21.68 0.00
N VAL A 74 2.95 -21.05 -1.16
CA VAL A 74 2.85 -19.61 -1.32
C VAL A 74 1.40 -19.24 -1.61
N LEU A 75 0.76 -18.55 -0.68
CA LEU A 75 -0.52 -17.89 -0.90
C LEU A 75 -0.27 -16.61 -1.71
N THR A 76 -0.85 -16.52 -2.90
CA THR A 76 -0.86 -15.29 -3.71
C THR A 76 -2.28 -14.74 -3.76
N VAL A 77 -2.46 -13.47 -3.41
CA VAL A 77 -3.74 -12.75 -3.53
C VAL A 77 -3.55 -11.49 -4.36
N LYS A 78 -4.23 -11.39 -5.48
CA LYS A 78 -4.08 -10.30 -6.45
C LYS A 78 -5.18 -9.26 -6.30
N ASN A 79 -4.98 -8.14 -6.98
CA ASN A 79 -5.97 -7.09 -7.16
C ASN A 79 -6.47 -6.45 -5.85
N LEU A 80 -5.61 -6.40 -4.83
CA LEU A 80 -5.93 -5.74 -3.58
C LEU A 80 -5.75 -4.23 -3.71
N ASN A 81 -6.73 -3.45 -3.24
CA ASN A 81 -6.58 -1.99 -3.18
C ASN A 81 -5.44 -1.61 -2.22
N PRO A 82 -4.73 -0.49 -2.45
CA PRO A 82 -3.76 0.02 -1.49
C PRO A 82 -4.41 0.25 -0.12
N GLY A 83 -3.77 -0.21 0.96
CA GLY A 83 -4.35 -0.18 2.29
C GLY A 83 -3.70 -1.15 3.28
N ASN A 84 -4.16 -1.12 4.53
CA ASN A 84 -3.72 -2.05 5.57
C ASN A 84 -4.74 -3.18 5.73
N TYR A 85 -4.25 -4.39 5.96
CA TYR A 85 -5.05 -5.61 5.99
C TYR A 85 -4.56 -6.58 7.06
N TYR A 86 -5.45 -7.43 7.54
CA TYR A 86 -5.12 -8.59 8.35
C TYR A 86 -5.28 -9.87 7.55
N LEU A 87 -4.27 -10.73 7.57
CA LEU A 87 -4.36 -12.13 7.16
C LEU A 87 -4.54 -12.97 8.42
N GLU A 88 -5.75 -13.47 8.65
CA GLU A 88 -5.99 -14.54 9.63
C GLU A 88 -5.79 -15.88 8.94
N TYR A 89 -5.13 -16.80 9.62
CA TYR A 89 -4.81 -18.12 9.07
C TYR A 89 -5.02 -19.22 10.10
N ARG A 90 -5.40 -20.41 9.63
CA ARG A 90 -5.57 -21.62 10.43
C ARG A 90 -4.96 -22.81 9.72
N TYR A 91 -4.28 -23.66 10.46
CA TYR A 91 -3.58 -24.82 9.91
C TYR A 91 -3.57 -25.96 10.91
N LYS A 92 -3.35 -27.17 10.40
CA LYS A 92 -3.26 -28.39 11.19
C LYS A 92 -1.85 -28.95 11.15
N VAL A 93 -1.30 -29.30 12.32
CA VAL A 93 -0.05 -30.06 12.44
C VAL A 93 -0.34 -31.31 13.27
N GLY A 94 -0.29 -32.47 12.62
CA GLY A 94 -0.77 -33.72 13.22
C GLY A 94 -2.25 -33.61 13.58
N ASP A 95 -2.58 -33.73 14.86
CA ASP A 95 -3.94 -33.60 15.40
C ASP A 95 -4.23 -32.25 16.06
N THR A 96 -3.27 -31.33 16.06
CA THR A 96 -3.43 -30.02 16.67
C THR A 96 -3.80 -28.97 15.62
N TYR A 97 -4.88 -28.24 15.86
CA TYR A 97 -5.21 -27.02 15.12
C TYR A 97 -4.51 -25.82 15.73
N ARG A 98 -3.97 -24.96 14.86
CA ARG A 98 -3.31 -23.71 15.22
C ARG A 98 -3.85 -22.58 14.37
N SER A 99 -3.80 -21.37 14.91
CA SER A 99 -4.27 -20.18 14.22
C SER A 99 -3.43 -18.96 14.58
N GLY A 100 -3.44 -17.96 13.72
CA GLY A 100 -2.81 -16.68 13.99
C GLY A 100 -3.32 -15.58 13.08
N LYS A 101 -2.79 -14.38 13.28
CA LYS A 101 -3.08 -13.20 12.46
C LYS A 101 -1.78 -12.45 12.15
N VAL A 102 -1.70 -11.85 10.97
CA VAL A 102 -0.59 -10.97 10.53
C VAL A 102 -1.16 -9.70 9.92
N LEU A 103 -0.63 -8.55 10.33
CA LEU A 103 -0.89 -7.26 9.69
C LEU A 103 0.04 -7.08 8.48
N PHE A 104 -0.49 -6.60 7.37
CA PHE A 104 0.30 -6.24 6.20
C PHE A 104 -0.29 -5.03 5.47
N GLN A 105 0.54 -4.40 4.63
CA GLN A 105 0.16 -3.23 3.86
C GLN A 105 0.34 -3.49 2.37
N ILE A 106 -0.67 -3.17 1.57
CA ILE A 106 -0.59 -3.17 0.11
C ILE A 106 -0.23 -1.76 -0.37
N HIS A 107 0.81 -1.68 -1.18
CA HIS A 107 1.23 -0.45 -1.86
C HIS A 107 0.78 -0.48 -3.33
N SER A 108 0.46 0.69 -3.88
CA SER A 108 -0.05 0.82 -5.26
C SER A 108 0.88 0.17 -6.28
N GLY A 109 0.36 -0.83 -7.01
CA GLY A 109 1.09 -1.54 -8.06
C GLY A 109 2.26 -2.41 -7.61
N GLN A 110 2.41 -2.66 -6.30
CA GLN A 110 3.53 -3.43 -5.74
C GLN A 110 3.08 -4.83 -5.29
N THR A 111 4.06 -5.73 -5.12
CA THR A 111 3.87 -6.99 -4.41
C THR A 111 4.38 -6.85 -2.98
N THR A 112 3.52 -7.13 -2.01
CA THR A 112 3.85 -7.24 -0.60
C THR A 112 4.15 -8.71 -0.29
N GLU A 113 5.35 -8.97 0.25
CA GLU A 113 5.77 -10.32 0.64
C GLU A 113 5.75 -10.49 2.16
N ILE A 114 5.16 -11.59 2.63
CA ILE A 114 5.14 -11.99 4.04
C ILE A 114 5.80 -13.36 4.15
N SER A 115 6.82 -13.46 5.02
CA SER A 115 7.42 -14.74 5.42
C SER A 115 7.30 -14.90 6.93
N LYS A 116 6.66 -15.98 7.39
CA LYS A 116 6.46 -16.20 8.83
C LYS A 116 6.74 -17.65 9.23
N GLN A 117 7.55 -17.81 10.28
CA GLN A 117 7.76 -19.09 10.95
C GLN A 117 6.68 -19.30 12.02
N ILE A 118 6.06 -20.49 12.04
CA ILE A 118 4.88 -20.85 12.86
C ILE A 118 4.97 -22.29 13.41
#